data_AF-A0A832RI64-F1
#
_entry.id   AF-A0A832RI64-F1
#
_cell.length_a   1.000
_cell.length_b   1.000
_cell.length_c   1.000
_cell.angle_alpha   90.00
_cell.angle_beta   90.00
_cell.angle_gamma   90.00
#
_symmetry.space_group_name_H-M   'P 1'
#
loop_
_entity.id
_entity.type
_entity.pdbx_description
1 polymer ?
#
loop_
_entity_poly.entity_id
_entity_poly.type
_entity_poly.pdbx_seq_one_letter_code
_entity_poly.pdbx_strand_id
1 'polypeptide(L)'
;MANIYEILRGTKDSSGNYQRMPVIVQGITGTFGSLHAKMMMDYGTNIAAGVTPGKGGQKFEDKVPIYNSVKEAVDATGAKISIVFVPAKFFLSA
;
A
#
# COMPACT_ATOMS: atom_id res chain seq x y z
N MET A 1 -20.04 8.96 8.55
CA MET A 1 -18.71 9.52 8.85
C MET A 1 -17.78 8.36 9.16
N ALA A 2 -16.63 8.23 8.50
CA ALA A 2 -15.77 7.06 8.71
C ALA A 2 -14.98 7.20 10.02
N ASN A 3 -15.00 6.15 10.86
CA ASN A 3 -14.26 6.13 12.11
C ASN A 3 -12.78 5.78 11.84
N ILE A 4 -11.87 6.70 12.12
CA ILE A 4 -10.43 6.51 11.90
C ILE A 4 -9.89 5.27 12.62
N TYR A 5 -10.41 4.93 13.80
CA TYR A 5 -9.98 3.76 14.54
C TYR A 5 -10.41 2.44 13.89
N GLU A 6 -11.54 2.43 13.17
CA GLU A 6 -11.98 1.26 12.40
C GLU A 6 -11.14 1.12 11.13
N ILE A 7 -10.79 2.23 10.47
CA ILE A 7 -9.89 2.19 9.30
C ILE A 7 -8.50 1.71 9.70
N LEU A 8 -7.95 2.16 10.83
CA LEU A 8 -6.58 1.83 11.23
C LEU A 8 -6.46 0.46 11.90
N ARG A 9 -7.44 0.06 12.72
CA ARG A 9 -7.41 -1.25 13.40
C ARG A 9 -8.06 -2.36 12.58
N GLY A 10 -8.90 -2.02 11.60
CA GLY A 10 -9.74 -2.99 10.90
C GLY A 10 -10.90 -3.49 11.76
N THR A 11 -11.72 -4.36 11.17
CA THR A 11 -12.81 -5.04 11.86
C THR A 11 -12.33 -6.34 12.51
N LYS A 12 -12.97 -6.74 13.61
CA LYS A 12 -12.73 -8.06 14.20
C LYS A 12 -13.35 -9.15 13.35
N ASP A 13 -12.63 -10.25 13.16
CA ASP A 13 -13.16 -11.48 12.59
C ASP A 13 -14.04 -12.23 13.62
N SER A 14 -14.65 -13.34 13.19
CA SER A 14 -15.46 -14.21 14.05
C SER A 14 -14.69 -14.83 15.23
N SER A 15 -13.36 -14.80 15.18
CA SER A 15 -12.45 -15.28 16.22
C SER A 15 -11.99 -14.16 17.17
N GLY A 16 -12.44 -12.91 16.95
CA GLY A 16 -12.12 -11.74 17.77
C GLY A 16 -10.81 -11.04 17.40
N ASN A 17 -10.10 -11.49 16.37
CA ASN A 17 -8.84 -10.90 15.90
C ASN A 17 -9.08 -9.78 14.89
N TYR A 18 -8.22 -8.77 14.86
CA TYR A 18 -8.32 -7.66 13.91
C TYR A 18 -7.81 -8.06 12.52
N GLN A 19 -8.59 -7.77 11.49
CA GLN A 19 -8.19 -7.98 10.10
C GLN A 19 -7.12 -6.97 9.67
N ARG A 20 -6.14 -7.45 8.90
CA ARG A 20 -5.05 -6.60 8.38
C ARG A 20 -5.54 -5.75 7.22
N MET A 21 -5.57 -4.45 7.43
CA MET A 21 -6.04 -3.49 6.43
C MET A 21 -5.07 -3.38 5.25
N PRO A 22 -5.58 -3.32 4.01
CA PRO A 22 -4.75 -3.18 2.81
C PRO A 22 -4.05 -1.81 2.78
N VAL A 23 -2.74 -1.84 2.52
CA VAL A 23 -1.87 -0.68 2.42
C VAL A 23 -1.30 -0.57 1.01
N ILE A 24 -1.32 0.64 0.45
CA ILE A 24 -0.62 0.99 -0.79
C ILE A 24 0.74 1.63 -0.46
N VAL A 25 1.78 1.30 -1.24
CA VAL A 25 3.09 1.96 -1.16
C VAL A 25 3.34 2.78 -2.43
N GLN A 26 3.32 4.10 -2.31
CA GLN A 26 3.69 5.00 -3.40
C GLN A 26 5.21 5.14 -3.47
N GLY A 27 5.79 4.96 -4.65
CA GLY A 27 7.24 4.89 -4.81
C GLY A 27 7.83 3.53 -4.41
N ILE A 28 7.02 2.44 -4.45
CA ILE A 28 7.44 1.09 -4.00
C ILE A 28 8.73 0.59 -4.68
N THR A 29 9.02 1.03 -5.91
CA THR A 29 10.20 0.57 -6.64
C THR A 29 11.45 1.43 -6.43
N GLY A 30 11.34 2.51 -5.64
CA GLY A 30 12.49 3.34 -5.24
C GLY A 30 13.24 2.72 -4.05
N THR A 31 14.46 3.18 -3.77
CA THR A 31 15.33 2.60 -2.74
C THR A 31 14.67 2.44 -1.38
N PHE A 32 14.06 3.51 -0.84
CA PHE A 32 13.38 3.46 0.46
C PHE A 32 12.02 2.74 0.38
N GLY A 33 11.29 2.91 -0.73
CA GLY A 33 10.01 2.23 -0.94
C GLY A 33 10.16 0.72 -0.94
N SER A 34 11.15 0.19 -1.68
CA SER A 34 11.44 -1.23 -1.74
C SER A 34 11.89 -1.76 -0.38
N LEU A 35 12.83 -1.07 0.28
CA LEU A 35 13.38 -1.48 1.57
C LEU A 35 12.27 -1.58 2.64
N HIS A 36 11.48 -0.53 2.80
CA HIS A 36 10.42 -0.51 3.81
C HIS A 36 9.25 -1.40 3.42
N ALA A 37 8.88 -1.54 2.15
CA ALA A 37 7.85 -2.46 1.72
C ALA A 37 8.20 -3.91 2.10
N LYS A 38 9.47 -4.32 1.89
CA LYS A 38 9.96 -5.63 2.31
C LYS A 38 9.86 -5.84 3.82
N MET A 39 10.40 -4.91 4.61
CA MET A 39 10.32 -4.97 6.07
C MET A 39 8.88 -4.99 6.59
N MET A 40 7.99 -4.19 6.00
CA MET A 40 6.57 -4.17 6.36
C MET A 40 5.89 -5.50 6.07
N MET A 41 6.18 -6.13 4.91
CA MET A 41 5.66 -7.47 4.60
C MET A 41 6.20 -8.53 5.56
N ASP A 42 7.49 -8.50 5.90
CA ASP A 42 8.12 -9.42 6.86
C ASP A 42 7.50 -9.27 8.27
N TYR A 43 7.12 -8.05 8.65
CA TYR A 43 6.40 -7.77 9.89
C TYR A 43 4.90 -8.15 9.83
N GLY A 44 4.40 -8.57 8.66
CA GLY A 44 3.03 -9.01 8.46
C GLY A 44 2.06 -7.89 8.11
N THR A 45 2.51 -6.76 7.57
CA THR A 45 1.62 -5.73 6.99
C THR A 45 1.02 -6.25 5.68
N ASN A 46 -0.27 -6.00 5.47
CA ASN A 46 -0.95 -6.33 4.21
C ASN A 46 -0.63 -5.27 3.13
N ILE A 47 0.55 -5.37 2.51
CA ILE A 47 0.92 -4.54 1.35
C ILE A 47 0.16 -5.06 0.13
N ALA A 48 -0.96 -4.40 -0.19
CA ALA A 48 -1.89 -4.85 -1.21
C ALA A 48 -1.50 -4.39 -2.62
N ALA A 49 -0.82 -3.25 -2.72
CA ALA A 49 -0.38 -2.69 -4.00
C ALA A 49 0.79 -1.72 -3.86
N GLY A 50 1.55 -1.60 -4.94
CA GLY A 50 2.54 -0.55 -5.12
C GLY A 50 2.12 0.42 -6.22
N VAL A 51 2.59 1.66 -6.15
CA VAL A 51 2.40 2.66 -7.20
C VAL A 51 3.76 3.17 -7.67
N THR A 52 4.01 3.09 -8.97
CA THR A 52 5.13 3.76 -9.63
C THR A 52 4.71 4.09 -11.06
N PRO A 53 4.52 5.37 -11.41
CA PRO A 53 4.19 5.77 -12.78
C PRO A 53 5.19 5.21 -13.80
N GLY A 54 4.68 4.59 -14.86
CA GLY A 54 5.48 3.97 -15.92
C GLY A 54 5.91 2.53 -15.62
N LYS A 55 5.57 1.98 -14.44
CA LYS A 55 5.86 0.58 -14.07
C LYS A 55 4.60 -0.25 -13.78
N GLY A 56 3.42 0.25 -14.13
CA GLY A 56 2.17 -0.50 -13.99
C GLY A 56 2.21 -1.85 -14.71
N GLY A 57 1.58 -2.87 -14.12
CA GLY A 57 1.55 -4.25 -14.63
C GLY A 57 2.72 -5.12 -14.17
N GLN A 58 3.76 -4.52 -13.57
CA GLN A 58 4.84 -5.27 -12.91
C GLN A 58 4.41 -5.76 -11.52
N LYS A 59 5.25 -6.58 -10.90
CA LYS A 59 5.10 -6.99 -9.50
C LYS A 59 6.35 -6.67 -8.70
N PHE A 60 6.16 -6.24 -7.46
CA PHE A 60 7.22 -6.13 -6.46
C PHE A 60 7.36 -7.46 -5.71
N GLU A 61 8.59 -7.99 -5.63
CA GLU A 61 8.92 -9.28 -5.00
C GLU A 61 8.04 -10.44 -5.52
N ASP A 62 7.65 -10.40 -6.80
CA ASP A 62 6.71 -11.33 -7.47
C ASP A 62 5.31 -11.50 -6.82
N LYS A 63 5.01 -10.69 -5.80
CA LYS A 63 3.82 -10.82 -4.96
C LYS A 63 2.87 -9.63 -5.08
N VAL A 64 3.40 -8.40 -5.00
CA VAL A 64 2.58 -7.19 -4.88
C VAL A 64 2.40 -6.55 -6.26
N PRO A 65 1.17 -6.38 -6.77
CA PRO A 65 0.93 -5.73 -8.05
C PRO A 65 1.32 -4.25 -8.00
N ILE A 66 1.94 -3.76 -9.08
CA ILE A 66 2.32 -2.36 -9.26
C ILE A 66 1.35 -1.71 -10.26
N TYR A 67 0.87 -0.53 -9.91
CA TYR A 67 -0.02 0.29 -10.73
C TYR A 67 0.63 1.61 -11.14
N ASN A 68 0.09 2.25 -12.18
CA ASN A 68 0.60 3.55 -12.64
C ASN A 68 0.05 4.70 -11.78
N SER A 69 -1.11 4.53 -11.16
CA SER A 69 -1.76 5.56 -10.35
C SER A 69 -2.30 5.02 -9.04
N VAL A 70 -2.42 5.90 -8.03
CA VAL A 70 -3.10 5.57 -6.76
C VAL A 70 -4.56 5.19 -7.01
N LYS A 71 -5.21 5.84 -7.97
CA LYS A 71 -6.60 5.53 -8.34
C LYS A 71 -6.75 4.07 -8.77
N GLU A 72 -5.92 3.59 -9.69
CA GLU A 72 -5.92 2.18 -10.11
C GLU A 72 -5.69 1.23 -8.93
N ALA A 73 -4.70 1.54 -8.08
CA ALA A 73 -4.39 0.72 -6.91
C ALA A 73 -5.56 0.66 -5.92
N VAL A 74 -6.25 1.77 -5.67
CA VAL A 74 -7.44 1.83 -4.80
C VAL A 74 -8.60 1.08 -5.42
N ASP A 75 -8.87 1.26 -6.71
CA ASP A 75 -9.97 0.58 -7.40
C ASP A 75 -9.77 -0.95 -7.39
N ALA A 76 -8.52 -1.42 -7.51
CA ALA A 76 -8.19 -2.85 -7.51
C ALA A 76 -8.17 -3.49 -6.12
N THR A 77 -7.81 -2.74 -5.06
CA THR A 77 -7.56 -3.30 -3.72
C THR A 77 -8.55 -2.86 -2.65
N GLY A 78 -9.34 -1.81 -2.92
CA GLY A 78 -10.18 -1.15 -1.91
C GLY A 78 -9.40 -0.42 -0.81
N ALA A 79 -8.07 -0.27 -0.95
CA ALA A 79 -7.23 0.28 0.09
C ALA A 79 -7.61 1.70 0.53
N LYS A 80 -7.49 1.94 1.84
CA LYS A 80 -7.76 3.23 2.49
C LYS A 80 -6.52 3.83 3.15
N ILE A 81 -5.42 3.08 3.17
CA ILE A 81 -4.17 3.46 3.81
C ILE A 81 -3.09 3.49 2.73
N SER A 82 -2.29 4.55 2.73
CA SER A 82 -1.15 4.70 1.84
C SER A 82 0.05 5.23 2.61
N ILE A 83 1.23 4.79 2.19
CA ILE A 83 2.52 5.36 2.61
C ILE A 83 3.26 5.86 1.37
N VAL A 84 4.01 6.95 1.52
CA VAL A 84 4.64 7.67 0.41
C VAL A 84 6.15 7.70 0.57
N PHE A 85 6.86 7.04 -0.34
CA PHE A 85 8.32 7.05 -0.49
C PHE A 85 8.72 7.72 -1.81
N VAL A 86 8.16 8.91 -2.04
CA VAL A 86 8.37 9.67 -3.28
C VAL A 86 9.33 10.84 -3.00
N PRO A 87 10.35 11.07 -3.83
CA PRO A 87 11.24 12.23 -3.68
C PRO A 87 10.47 13.55 -3.64
N ALA A 88 10.95 14.51 -2.84
CA ALA A 88 10.28 15.78 -2.59
C ALA A 88 9.81 16.51 -3.87
N LYS A 89 10.63 16.49 -4.94
CA LYS A 89 10.31 17.13 -6.23
C LYS A 89 9.06 16.58 -6.93
N PHE A 90 8.54 15.42 -6.53
CA PHE A 90 7.38 14.77 -7.12
C PHE A 90 6.21 14.61 -6.14
N PHE A 91 6.33 15.11 -4.91
CA PHE A 91 5.38 14.83 -3.83
C PHE A 91 3.97 15.35 -4.11
N LEU A 92 3.84 16.54 -4.72
CA LEU A 92 2.53 17.13 -5.02
C LEU A 92 1.73 16.33 -6.05
N SER A 93 2.42 15.59 -6.93
CA SER A 93 1.82 14.78 -7.99
C SER A 93 1.73 13.29 -7.65
N ALA A 94 2.08 12.90 -6.42
CA ALA A 94 2.13 11.52 -5.98
C ALA A 94 0.73 10.92 -5.76
#